data_AF-A0A8H5GED2-F1
#
_entry.id   AF-A0A8H5GED2-F1
#
_cell.length_a   1.000
_cell.length_b   1.000
_cell.length_c   1.000
_cell.angle_alpha   90.00
_cell.angle_beta   90.00
_cell.angle_gamma   90.00
#
_symmetry.space_group_name_H-M   'P 1'
#
loop_
_entity.id
_entity.type
_entity.pdbx_description
1 polymer ?
#
loop_
_entity_poly.entity_id
_entity_poly.type
_entity_poly.pdbx_seq_one_letter_code
_entity_poly.pdbx_strand_id
1 'polypeptide(L)'
;MNKPDLFKDKAADWATPYLNEYNNGRVPFGRLWQSFVAAFKLRFKSVDPEMEALAAMETIHQGKGQSAAEYSQHFKDVGGRTGLSDADLLGRFQSSLLPEIRRNLVIVNIAQGRAPTLEEAI
;
A
#
# COMPACT_ATOMS: atom_id res chain seq x y z
N MET A 1 1.77 11.45 37.03
CA MET A 1 0.45 11.74 36.41
C MET A 1 0.25 10.74 35.29
N ASN A 2 -0.85 9.98 35.29
CA ASN A 2 -1.09 8.86 34.37
C ASN A 2 -1.25 9.34 32.92
N LYS A 3 -0.58 8.65 31.99
CA LYS A 3 -0.65 8.89 30.55
C LYS A 3 -2.07 8.51 30.07
N PRO A 4 -2.87 9.42 29.50
CA PRO A 4 -4.12 9.03 28.88
C PRO A 4 -3.82 8.12 27.68
N ASP A 5 -4.46 6.95 27.65
CA ASP A 5 -4.22 5.83 26.72
C ASP A 5 -4.77 6.11 25.29
N LEU A 6 -4.59 7.33 24.79
CA LEU A 6 -5.15 7.81 23.52
C LEU A 6 -4.23 7.52 22.32
N PHE A 7 -2.95 7.24 22.55
CA PHE A 7 -1.95 7.04 21.50
C PHE A 7 -1.05 5.86 21.83
N LYS A 8 -0.80 4.98 20.84
CA LYS A 8 0.13 3.85 20.94
C LYS A 8 1.46 4.16 20.24
N ASP A 9 2.55 3.68 20.82
CA ASP A 9 3.92 3.66 20.26
C ASP A 9 4.34 5.02 19.63
N LYS A 10 4.63 5.02 18.32
CA LYS A 10 5.15 6.19 17.57
C LYS A 10 4.23 7.42 17.63
N ALA A 11 2.92 7.21 17.77
CA ALA A 11 1.96 8.31 17.91
C ALA A 11 2.06 8.95 19.30
N ALA A 12 2.28 8.14 20.35
CA ALA A 12 2.47 8.63 21.71
C ALA A 12 3.77 9.43 21.82
N ASP A 13 4.86 8.91 21.25
CA ASP A 13 6.17 9.59 21.26
C ASP A 13 6.11 10.94 20.55
N TRP A 14 5.37 11.03 19.44
CA TRP A 14 5.19 12.28 18.72
C TRP A 14 4.28 13.28 19.46
N ALA A 15 3.17 12.81 20.04
CA ALA A 15 2.20 13.70 20.70
C ALA A 15 2.67 14.21 22.07
N THR A 16 3.48 13.43 22.79
CA THR A 16 3.95 13.74 24.16
C THR A 16 4.55 15.13 24.34
N PRO A 17 5.51 15.62 23.52
CA PRO A 17 6.06 16.96 23.69
C PRO A 17 5.00 18.07 23.58
N TYR A 18 4.05 17.94 22.64
CA TYR A 18 2.99 18.94 22.44
C TYR A 18 1.94 18.92 23.57
N LEU A 19 1.63 17.74 24.10
CA LEU A 19 0.78 17.60 25.29
C LEU A 19 1.43 18.21 26.53
N ASN A 20 2.75 18.05 26.67
CA ASN A 20 3.50 18.68 27.76
C ASN A 20 3.54 20.21 27.63
N GLU A 21 3.70 20.75 26.42
CA GLU A 21 3.58 22.20 26.17
C GLU A 21 2.20 22.72 26.58
N TYR A 22 1.14 22.02 26.17
CA TYR A 22 -0.23 22.37 26.52
C TYR A 22 -0.45 22.37 28.04
N ASN A 23 0.00 21.33 28.74
CA ASN A 23 -0.10 21.23 30.20
C ASN A 23 0.69 22.33 30.94
N ASN A 24 1.75 22.85 30.33
CA ASN A 24 2.55 23.96 30.86
C ASN A 24 2.00 25.35 30.45
N GLY A 25 0.75 25.43 29.98
CA GLY A 25 0.09 26.68 29.61
C GLY A 25 0.58 27.29 28.29
N ARG A 26 1.42 26.57 27.53
CA ARG A 26 1.81 26.97 26.17
C ARG A 26 0.80 26.47 25.17
N VAL A 27 0.81 27.06 23.98
CA VAL A 27 -0.12 26.69 22.93
C VAL A 27 0.64 26.04 21.77
N PRO A 28 0.64 24.70 21.67
CA PRO A 28 1.29 24.04 20.55
C PRO A 28 0.63 24.47 19.22
N PHE A 29 1.44 24.53 18.17
CA PHE A 29 1.02 24.91 16.81
C PHE A 29 0.38 26.31 16.69
N GLY A 30 0.50 27.17 17.71
CA GLY A 30 -0.07 28.53 17.68
C GLY A 30 -1.60 28.57 17.52
N ARG A 31 -2.32 27.51 17.92
CA ARG A 31 -3.77 27.30 17.66
C ARG A 31 -4.15 27.17 16.18
N LEU A 32 -3.17 27.02 15.29
CA LEU A 32 -3.42 26.89 13.87
C LEU A 32 -3.54 25.41 13.50
N TRP A 33 -4.72 25.01 13.04
CA TRP A 33 -4.96 23.66 12.53
C TRP A 33 -3.98 23.30 11.40
N GLN A 34 -3.64 24.26 10.54
CA GLN A 34 -2.70 24.04 9.44
C GLN A 34 -1.29 23.70 9.94
N SER A 35 -0.82 24.34 11.02
CA SER A 35 0.48 24.06 11.64
C SER A 35 0.52 22.67 12.29
N PHE A 36 -0.58 22.24 12.92
CA PHE A 36 -0.74 20.87 13.39
C PHE A 36 -0.67 19.86 12.23
N VAL A 37 -1.46 20.09 11.17
CA VAL A 37 -1.50 19.21 9.99
C VAL A 37 -0.12 19.13 9.32
N ALA A 38 0.62 20.24 9.24
CA ALA A 38 1.96 20.26 8.68
C ALA A 38 2.95 19.43 9.50
N ALA A 39 2.98 19.59 10.83
CA ALA A 39 3.85 18.82 11.72
C ALA A 39 3.48 17.34 11.77
N PHE A 40 2.19 17.03 11.78
CA PHE A 40 1.68 15.66 11.71
C PHE A 40 2.11 15.01 10.39
N LYS A 41 1.95 15.74 9.28
CA LYS A 41 2.39 15.27 7.97
C LYS A 41 3.91 15.09 7.90
N LEU A 42 4.70 15.98 8.48
CA LEU A 42 6.15 15.82 8.52
C LEU A 42 6.58 14.53 9.24
N ARG A 43 5.87 14.15 10.31
CA ARG A 43 6.19 12.96 11.09
C ARG A 43 5.67 11.65 10.47
N PHE A 44 4.48 11.68 9.87
CA PHE A 44 3.73 10.48 9.46
C PHE A 44 3.45 10.39 7.96
N LYS A 45 3.51 11.50 7.20
CA LYS A 45 3.27 11.56 5.74
C LYS A 45 4.53 11.32 4.91
N SER A 46 5.68 11.04 5.53
CA SER A 46 6.88 10.56 4.83
C SER A 46 6.79 9.08 4.45
N VAL A 47 5.62 8.46 4.56
CA VAL A 47 5.30 7.35 3.67
C VAL A 47 4.87 8.01 2.37
N ASP A 48 5.81 8.18 1.44
CA ASP A 48 5.49 8.57 0.08
C ASP A 48 4.37 7.64 -0.42
N PRO A 49 3.17 8.14 -0.77
CA PRO A 49 2.04 7.30 -1.14
C PRO A 49 2.34 6.37 -2.32
N GLU A 50 3.24 6.78 -3.20
CA GLU A 50 3.72 5.98 -4.32
C GLU A 50 4.63 4.86 -3.79
N MET A 51 5.58 5.19 -2.91
CA MET A 51 6.44 4.19 -2.24
C MET A 51 5.65 3.24 -1.33
N GLU A 52 4.59 3.69 -0.67
CA GLU A 52 3.67 2.85 0.10
C GLU A 52 2.97 1.86 -0.81
N ALA A 53 2.46 2.35 -1.95
CA ALA A 53 1.77 1.51 -2.91
C ALA A 53 2.75 0.53 -3.57
N LEU A 54 3.98 0.95 -3.87
CA LEU A 54 5.06 0.08 -4.35
C LEU A 54 5.38 -1.02 -3.33
N ALA A 55 5.53 -0.67 -2.05
CA ALA A 55 5.76 -1.66 -0.98
C ALA A 55 4.55 -2.59 -0.80
N ALA A 56 3.33 -2.08 -0.89
CA ALA A 56 2.12 -2.89 -0.85
C ALA A 56 2.07 -3.87 -2.03
N MET A 57 2.42 -3.42 -3.24
CA MET A 57 2.47 -4.26 -4.44
C MET A 57 3.42 -5.44 -4.32
N GLU A 58 4.53 -5.32 -3.57
CA GLU A 58 5.45 -6.43 -3.32
C GLU A 58 4.82 -7.56 -2.51
N THR A 59 3.74 -7.27 -1.75
CA THR A 59 3.08 -8.24 -0.87
C THR A 59 1.77 -8.78 -1.44
N ILE A 60 1.28 -8.21 -2.54
CA ILE A 60 0.02 -8.64 -3.16
C ILE A 60 0.24 -9.94 -3.92
N HIS A 61 -0.33 -11.01 -3.38
CA HIS A 61 -0.42 -12.32 -4.02
C HIS A 61 -1.86 -12.81 -3.94
N GLN A 62 -2.29 -13.59 -4.94
CA GLN A 62 -3.60 -14.21 -4.88
C GLN A 62 -3.64 -15.27 -3.77
N GLY A 63 -4.54 -15.09 -2.81
CA GLY A 63 -4.73 -16.02 -1.70
C GLY A 63 -5.40 -17.33 -2.13
N LYS A 64 -5.14 -18.42 -1.41
CA LYS A 64 -5.89 -19.67 -1.57
C LYS A 64 -7.35 -19.44 -1.18
N GLY A 65 -8.28 -19.74 -2.09
CA GLY A 65 -9.71 -19.49 -1.89
C GLY A 65 -10.18 -18.07 -2.26
N GLN A 66 -9.27 -17.17 -2.64
CA GLN A 66 -9.62 -15.86 -3.18
C GLN A 66 -9.99 -15.98 -4.67
N SER A 67 -11.13 -15.42 -5.07
CA SER A 67 -11.52 -15.41 -6.47
C SER A 67 -10.58 -14.54 -7.31
N ALA A 68 -10.49 -14.85 -8.60
CA ALA A 68 -9.68 -14.05 -9.53
C ALA A 68 -10.19 -12.60 -9.63
N ALA A 69 -11.50 -12.37 -9.49
CA ALA A 69 -12.10 -11.03 -9.51
C ALA A 69 -11.70 -10.20 -8.28
N GLU A 70 -11.78 -10.77 -7.08
CA GLU A 70 -11.36 -10.10 -5.84
C GLU A 70 -9.88 -9.75 -5.85
N TYR A 71 -9.03 -10.69 -6.29
CA TYR A 71 -7.60 -10.43 -6.44
C TYR A 71 -7.35 -9.33 -7.48
N SER A 72 -8.01 -9.38 -8.64
CA SER A 72 -7.83 -8.39 -9.70
C SER A 72 -8.24 -6.99 -9.28
N GLN A 73 -9.34 -6.86 -8.54
CA GLN A 73 -9.78 -5.56 -8.04
C GLN A 73 -8.78 -5.00 -7.04
N HIS A 74 -8.36 -5.80 -6.05
CA HIS A 74 -7.38 -5.37 -5.06
C HIS A 74 -6.04 -4.96 -5.70
N PHE A 75 -5.54 -5.74 -6.66
CA PHE A 75 -4.32 -5.42 -7.40
C PHE A 75 -4.45 -4.09 -8.18
N LYS A 76 -5.59 -3.84 -8.82
CA LYS A 76 -5.84 -2.58 -9.54
C LYS A 76 -5.89 -1.37 -8.60
N ASP A 77 -6.53 -1.51 -7.46
CA ASP A 77 -6.69 -0.42 -6.48
C ASP A 77 -5.33 0.05 -5.95
N VAL A 78 -4.40 -0.89 -5.72
CA VAL A 78 -3.03 -0.57 -5.27
C VAL A 78 -2.14 -0.17 -6.45
N GLY A 79 -2.23 -0.88 -7.58
CA GLY A 79 -1.46 -0.60 -8.80
C GLY A 79 -1.70 0.81 -9.35
N GLY A 80 -2.92 1.32 -9.28
CA GLY A 80 -3.26 2.68 -9.72
C GLY A 80 -2.58 3.80 -8.92
N ARG A 81 -1.85 3.46 -7.85
CA ARG A 81 -1.16 4.40 -6.96
C ARG A 81 0.37 4.34 -7.06
N THR A 82 0.94 3.45 -7.87
CA THR A 82 2.39 3.11 -7.83
C THR A 82 3.25 3.78 -8.90
N GLY A 83 2.66 4.57 -9.81
CA GLY A 83 3.38 5.20 -10.92
C GLY A 83 3.94 4.22 -11.97
N LEU A 84 3.74 2.91 -11.79
CA LEU A 84 4.25 1.86 -12.67
C LEU A 84 3.58 1.89 -14.05
N SER A 85 4.31 1.45 -15.07
CA SER A 85 3.75 1.26 -16.40
C SER A 85 2.77 0.09 -16.45
N ASP A 86 1.85 0.10 -17.42
CA ASP A 86 0.93 -1.01 -17.64
C ASP A 86 1.67 -2.34 -17.89
N ALA A 87 2.84 -2.29 -18.55
CA ALA A 87 3.68 -3.47 -18.79
C ALA A 87 4.25 -4.03 -17.48
N ASP A 88 4.75 -3.17 -16.59
CA ASP A 88 5.27 -3.57 -15.28
C ASP A 88 4.16 -4.13 -14.38
N LEU A 89 2.98 -3.49 -14.39
CA LEU A 89 1.81 -3.96 -13.66
C LEU A 89 1.33 -5.31 -14.17
N LEU A 90 1.33 -5.53 -15.49
CA LEU A 90 0.96 -6.80 -16.09
C LEU A 90 1.91 -7.94 -15.69
N GLY A 91 3.22 -7.71 -15.78
CA GLY A 91 4.23 -8.71 -15.38
C GLY A 91 4.09 -9.09 -13.90
N ARG A 92 3.94 -8.09 -13.03
CA ARG A 92 3.70 -8.31 -11.59
C ARG A 92 2.41 -9.06 -11.35
N PHE A 93 1.32 -8.68 -12.02
CA PHE A 93 0.01 -9.32 -11.87
C PHE A 93 0.10 -10.83 -12.15
N GLN A 94 0.72 -11.20 -13.27
CA GLN A 94 0.90 -12.60 -13.68
C GLN A 94 1.80 -13.37 -12.70
N SER A 95 2.89 -12.75 -12.24
CA SER A 95 3.83 -13.35 -11.28
C SER A 95 3.22 -13.57 -9.88
N SER A 96 2.16 -12.85 -9.54
CA SER A 96 1.49 -12.91 -8.24
C SER A 96 0.21 -13.76 -8.24
N LEU A 97 -0.18 -14.32 -9.39
CA LEU A 97 -1.25 -15.33 -9.48
C LEU A 97 -0.82 -16.66 -8.87
N LEU A 98 -1.81 -17.41 -8.37
CA LEU A 98 -1.61 -18.80 -7.97
C LEU A 98 -1.04 -19.63 -9.14
N PRO A 99 -0.11 -20.57 -8.88
CA PRO A 99 0.52 -21.36 -9.94
C PRO A 99 -0.47 -22.07 -10.87
N GLU A 100 -1.56 -22.61 -10.31
CA GLU A 100 -2.62 -23.28 -11.04
C GLU A 100 -3.34 -22.32 -12.02
N ILE A 101 -3.62 -21.10 -11.56
CA ILE A 101 -4.30 -20.08 -12.38
C ILE A 101 -3.35 -19.57 -13.46
N ARG A 102 -2.08 -19.36 -13.14
CA ARG A 102 -1.05 -18.99 -14.13
C ARG A 102 -0.92 -20.04 -15.22
N ARG A 103 -0.87 -21.32 -14.85
CA ARG A 103 -0.83 -22.44 -15.80
C ARG A 103 -2.06 -22.45 -16.70
N ASN A 104 -3.25 -22.26 -16.15
CA ASN A 104 -4.49 -22.20 -16.93
C ASN A 104 -4.50 -20.99 -17.88
N LEU A 105 -3.97 -19.85 -17.45
CA LEU A 105 -3.86 -18.65 -18.28
C LEU A 105 -2.94 -18.88 -19.49
N VAL A 106 -1.81 -19.57 -19.29
CA VAL A 106 -0.91 -19.99 -20.38
C VAL A 106 -1.64 -20.89 -21.38
N ILE A 107 -2.35 -21.92 -20.89
CA ILE A 107 -3.11 -22.85 -21.74
C ILE A 107 -4.16 -22.10 -22.57
N VAL A 108 -4.89 -21.17 -21.95
CA VAL A 108 -5.91 -20.35 -22.64
C VAL A 108 -5.27 -19.43 -23.68
N ASN A 109 -4.13 -18.80 -23.37
CA ASN A 109 -3.44 -17.93 -24.32
C ASN A 109 -2.94 -18.70 -25.55
N ILE A 110 -2.42 -19.91 -25.35
CA ILE A 110 -2.02 -20.81 -26.46
C ILE A 110 -3.25 -21.20 -27.29
N ALA A 111 -4.34 -21.62 -26.65
CA ALA A 111 -5.57 -22.00 -27.34
C ALA A 111 -6.21 -20.85 -28.13
N GLN A 112 -6.00 -19.61 -27.68
CA GLN A 112 -6.46 -18.40 -28.36
C GLN A 112 -5.48 -17.85 -29.41
N GLY A 113 -4.33 -18.51 -29.62
CA GLY A 113 -3.29 -18.06 -30.56
C GLY A 113 -2.61 -16.76 -30.14
N ARG A 114 -2.70 -16.38 -28.86
CA ARG A 114 -2.10 -15.15 -28.30
C ARG A 114 -0.64 -15.33 -27.88
N ALA A 115 -0.21 -16.57 -27.65
CA ALA A 115 1.17 -16.95 -27.36
C ALA A 115 1.52 -18.22 -28.15
N PRO A 116 2.58 -18.23 -28.97
CA PRO A 116 2.96 -19.38 -29.80
C PRO A 116 3.46 -20.60 -29.00
N THR A 117 4.12 -20.41 -27.85
CA THR A 117 4.72 -21.50 -27.07
C THR A 117 4.70 -21.26 -25.55
N LEU A 118 4.94 -22.33 -24.76
CA LEU A 118 5.04 -22.28 -23.30
C LEU A 118 6.22 -21.40 -22.82
N GLU A 119 7.27 -21.25 -23.63
CA GLU A 119 8.47 -20.45 -23.32
C GLU A 119 8.23 -18.94 -23.50
N GLU A 120 7.26 -18.54 -24.32
CA GLU A 120 6.87 -17.14 -24.54
C GLU A 120 5.71 -16.69 -23.64
N ALA A 121 5.16 -17.60 -22.82
CA ALA A 121 3.98 -17.37 -21.98
C ALA A 121 4.30 -17.28 -20.48
N ILE A 122 5.58 -17.37 -20.09
CA ILE A 122 6.08 -17.32 -18.70
C ILE A 122 6.71 -15.96 -18.41
#